data_AF-A0A2I0NP68-F1
#
_entry.id   AF-A0A2I0NP68-F1
#
_cell.length_a   1.000
_cell.length_b   1.000
_cell.length_c   1.000
_cell.angle_alpha   90.00
_cell.angle_beta   90.00
_cell.angle_gamma   90.00
#
_symmetry.space_group_name_H-M   'P 1'
#
loop_
_entity.id
_entity.type
_entity.pdbx_description
1 polymer ?
#
loop_
_entity_poly.entity_id
_entity_poly.type
_entity_poly.pdbx_seq_one_letter_code
_entity_poly.pdbx_strand_id
1 'polypeptide(L)'
;MDANGIRTCQSCGMPMSAEEHFGTEADGGLSRDYCTYCYRNGAFTESNITIDEMAKISGAMMSQLYAIPLERAESFSKDQLSCLKRWAGREIPLCESCGMPLARDEDAGTEADGSLSHVYCTYCYRDGRFTEPDLTREQAVEKYAPMMASHLGMPAERATEMVRQYLSTLPRWRE
;
A
#
# COMPACT_ATOMS: atom_id res chain seq x y z
N MET A 1 13.85 -9.42 15.78
CA MET A 1 13.48 -8.43 14.75
C MET A 1 13.55 -9.19 13.44
N ASP A 2 12.43 -9.36 12.76
CA ASP A 2 12.43 -10.09 11.50
C ASP A 2 13.25 -9.29 10.48
N ALA A 3 14.42 -9.82 10.16
CA ALA A 3 15.34 -9.26 9.20
C ALA A 3 14.71 -9.38 7.81
N ASN A 4 14.76 -8.30 7.03
CA ASN A 4 14.65 -8.26 5.57
C ASN A 4 13.26 -8.08 4.92
N GLY A 5 12.35 -7.30 5.52
CA GLY A 5 11.10 -6.88 4.87
C GLY A 5 11.04 -5.37 4.63
N ILE A 6 10.83 -4.93 3.39
CA ILE A 6 10.45 -3.55 3.07
C ILE A 6 9.14 -3.26 3.81
N ARG A 7 9.13 -2.26 4.70
CA ARG A 7 7.93 -1.80 5.40
C ARG A 7 7.42 -0.51 4.77
N THR A 8 6.12 -0.26 4.87
CA THR A 8 5.53 1.01 4.42
C THR A 8 5.25 1.89 5.62
N CYS A 9 5.70 3.15 5.57
CA CYS A 9 5.42 4.15 6.60
C CYS A 9 3.90 4.32 6.74
N GLN A 10 3.38 4.04 7.93
CA GLN A 10 1.96 4.09 8.28
C GLN A 10 1.44 5.52 8.53
N SER A 11 2.18 6.54 8.08
CA SER A 11 1.76 7.94 8.04
C SER A 11 1.73 8.49 6.62
N CYS A 12 2.76 8.26 5.80
CA CYS A 12 2.87 8.88 4.47
C CYS A 12 2.91 7.87 3.30
N GLY A 13 2.94 6.56 3.57
CA GLY A 13 3.01 5.53 2.53
C GLY A 13 4.40 5.31 1.94
N MET A 14 5.44 5.98 2.47
CA MET A 14 6.81 5.83 1.95
C MET A 14 7.39 4.44 2.29
N PRO A 15 8.01 3.73 1.33
CA PRO A 15 8.71 2.48 1.61
C PRO A 15 9.96 2.72 2.47
N MET A 16 10.22 1.79 3.39
CA MET A 16 11.29 1.81 4.38
C MET A 16 12.04 0.49 4.31
N SER A 17 13.23 0.53 3.72
CA SER A 17 14.08 -0.64 3.47
C SER A 17 15.45 -0.61 4.14
N ALA A 18 15.85 0.52 4.74
CA ALA A 18 17.16 0.76 5.33
C ALA A 18 16.98 1.49 6.66
N GLU A 19 17.89 1.30 7.62
CA GLU A 19 17.74 1.82 8.99
C GLU A 19 17.50 3.33 9.03
N GLU A 20 18.18 4.10 8.17
CA GLU A 20 18.03 5.54 8.03
C GLU A 20 16.65 6.00 7.56
N HIS A 21 15.86 5.10 6.96
CA HIS A 21 14.50 5.41 6.55
C HIS A 21 13.53 5.39 7.73
N PHE A 22 13.84 4.70 8.82
CA PHE A 22 12.94 4.54 9.97
C PHE A 22 13.04 5.74 10.92
N GLY A 23 11.90 6.10 11.50
CA GLY A 23 11.80 7.10 12.55
C GLY A 23 12.40 6.63 13.87
N THR A 24 12.35 7.47 14.90
CA THR A 24 12.85 7.11 16.24
C THR A 24 11.77 7.20 17.31
N GLU A 25 11.74 6.21 18.18
CA GLU A 25 10.95 6.17 19.40
C GLU A 25 11.57 7.09 20.47
N ALA A 26 10.85 7.34 21.58
CA ALA A 26 11.32 8.24 22.64
C ALA A 26 12.59 7.75 23.35
N ASP A 27 12.84 6.44 23.34
CA ASP A 27 14.04 5.80 23.89
C ASP A 27 15.21 5.75 22.90
N GLY A 28 15.02 6.28 21.68
CA GLY A 28 16.00 6.27 20.59
C GLY A 28 15.98 5.01 19.72
N GLY A 29 15.14 4.02 20.01
CA GLY A 29 14.94 2.85 19.15
C GLY A 29 14.32 3.22 17.80
N LEU A 30 14.54 2.40 16.77
CA LEU A 30 13.91 2.61 15.46
C LEU A 30 12.41 2.32 15.52
N SER A 31 11.62 3.19 14.91
CA SER A 31 10.18 2.99 14.78
C SER A 31 9.88 1.90 13.78
N ARG A 32 8.94 1.02 14.12
CA ARG A 32 8.50 -0.07 13.22
C ARG A 32 7.50 0.39 12.18
N ASP A 33 6.82 1.50 12.44
CA ASP A 33 5.64 1.93 11.70
C ASP A 33 5.87 3.20 10.88
N TYR A 34 6.79 4.07 11.31
CA TYR A 34 6.91 5.41 10.74
C TYR A 34 8.32 5.70 10.25
N CYS A 35 8.42 6.50 9.20
CA CYS A 35 9.69 6.92 8.63
C CYS A 35 10.29 8.13 9.35
N THR A 36 11.58 8.36 9.11
CA THR A 36 12.38 9.46 9.70
C THR A 36 11.80 10.86 9.44
N TYR A 37 11.10 11.04 8.32
CA TYR A 37 10.47 12.32 7.99
C TYR A 37 9.18 12.56 8.77
N CYS A 38 8.43 11.51 9.10
CA CYS A 38 7.14 11.61 9.77
C CYS A 38 7.25 11.54 11.30
N TYR A 39 8.21 10.80 11.85
CA TYR A 39 8.26 10.49 13.28
C TYR A 39 9.68 10.51 13.83
N ARG A 40 9.93 11.33 14.85
CA ARG A 40 11.25 11.48 15.49
C ARG A 40 11.08 11.68 16.99
N ASN A 41 11.92 11.00 17.76
CA ASN A 41 12.00 11.07 19.22
C ASN A 41 10.63 10.87 19.89
N GLY A 42 9.86 9.90 19.41
CA GLY A 42 8.55 9.57 19.98
C GLY A 42 7.40 10.48 19.56
N ALA A 43 7.62 11.41 18.62
CA ALA A 43 6.59 12.38 18.19
C ALA A 43 6.51 12.55 16.67
N PHE A 44 5.31 12.86 16.17
CA PHE A 44 5.13 13.24 14.77
C PHE A 44 5.73 14.64 14.53
N THR A 45 6.55 14.73 13.49
CA THR A 45 7.21 15.99 13.07
C THR A 45 6.20 17.07 12.71
N GLU A 46 5.12 16.67 12.04
CA GLU A 46 3.97 17.50 11.71
C GLU A 46 2.73 16.96 12.42
N SER A 47 2.58 17.25 13.70
CA SER A 47 1.51 16.67 14.53
C SER A 47 0.11 17.15 14.12
N ASN A 48 -0.02 18.35 13.56
CA ASN A 48 -1.30 18.96 13.20
C ASN A 48 -1.67 18.82 11.72
N ILE A 49 -0.83 18.18 10.89
CA ILE A 49 -1.13 18.00 9.47
C ILE A 49 -2.38 17.14 9.30
N THR A 50 -3.27 17.61 8.44
CA THR A 50 -4.48 16.88 8.05
C THR A 50 -4.18 15.85 6.97
N ILE A 51 -5.06 14.86 6.80
CA ILE A 51 -4.93 13.89 5.70
C ILE A 51 -4.99 14.59 4.33
N ASP A 52 -5.76 15.67 4.20
CA ASP A 52 -5.87 16.45 2.95
C ASP A 52 -4.56 17.16 2.61
N GLU A 53 -3.87 17.72 3.61
CA GLU A 53 -2.55 18.33 3.42
C GLU A 53 -1.49 17.27 3.09
N MET A 54 -1.52 16.11 3.77
CA MET A 54 -0.62 15.00 3.44
C MET A 54 -0.88 14.47 2.03
N ALA A 55 -2.14 14.36 1.61
CA ALA A 55 -2.51 13.92 0.27
C ALA A 55 -2.03 14.86 -0.82
N LYS A 56 -1.99 16.18 -0.56
CA LYS A 56 -1.37 17.16 -1.48
C LYS A 56 0.12 16.94 -1.63
N ILE A 57 0.82 16.69 -0.51
CA ILE A 57 2.27 16.43 -0.52
C ILE A 57 2.58 15.13 -1.29
N SER A 58 1.93 14.02 -0.91
CA SER A 58 2.12 12.72 -1.56
C SER A 58 1.65 12.74 -3.02
N GLY A 59 0.53 13.42 -3.31
CA GLY A 59 -0.05 13.54 -4.65
C GLY A 59 0.85 14.32 -5.60
N ALA A 60 1.47 15.41 -5.14
CA ALA A 60 2.45 16.14 -5.94
C ALA A 60 3.67 15.27 -6.32
N MET A 61 4.20 14.49 -5.36
CA MET A 61 5.30 13.56 -5.62
C MET A 61 4.89 12.46 -6.62
N MET A 62 3.71 11.86 -6.43
CA MET A 62 3.18 10.84 -7.33
C MET A 62 2.91 11.36 -8.74
N SER A 63 2.33 12.56 -8.85
CA SER A 63 2.07 13.23 -10.12
C SER A 63 3.37 13.41 -10.92
N GLN A 64 4.42 13.89 -10.26
CA GLN A 64 5.73 14.08 -10.89
C GLN A 64 6.38 12.75 -11.32
N LEU A 65 6.39 11.75 -10.44
CA LEU A 65 7.09 10.49 -10.67
C LEU A 65 6.43 9.64 -11.76
N TYR A 66 5.10 9.58 -11.74
CA TYR A 66 4.31 8.66 -12.56
C TYR A 66 3.53 9.34 -13.68
N ALA A 67 3.68 10.67 -13.84
CA ALA A 67 2.93 11.47 -14.81
C ALA A 67 1.40 11.33 -14.67
N ILE A 68 0.93 11.22 -13.43
CA ILE A 68 -0.51 11.21 -13.09
C ILE A 68 -0.99 12.68 -13.03
N PRO A 69 -2.16 13.04 -13.59
CA PRO A 69 -2.75 14.36 -13.40
C PRO A 69 -2.88 14.69 -11.90
N LEU A 70 -2.43 15.88 -11.49
CA LEU A 70 -2.28 16.23 -10.07
C LEU A 70 -3.52 15.94 -9.23
N GLU A 71 -4.70 16.38 -9.69
CA GLU A 71 -5.97 16.14 -8.98
C GLU A 71 -6.26 14.65 -8.75
N ARG A 72 -5.96 13.79 -9.74
CA ARG A 72 -6.12 12.34 -9.61
C ARG A 72 -5.07 11.74 -8.67
N ALA A 73 -3.84 12.26 -8.71
CA ALA A 73 -2.77 11.83 -7.81
C ALA A 73 -3.07 12.19 -6.35
N GLU A 74 -3.62 13.38 -6.09
CA GLU A 74 -4.06 13.82 -4.76
C GLU A 74 -5.21 12.95 -4.25
N SER A 75 -6.24 12.71 -5.07
CA SER A 75 -7.36 11.83 -4.71
C SER A 75 -6.87 10.42 -4.39
N PHE A 76 -6.05 9.84 -5.28
CA PHE A 76 -5.50 8.51 -5.08
C PHE A 76 -4.62 8.45 -3.82
N SER A 77 -3.79 9.46 -3.58
CA SER A 77 -2.97 9.55 -2.37
C SER A 77 -3.84 9.60 -1.12
N LYS A 78 -4.94 10.37 -1.13
CA LYS A 78 -5.87 10.43 -0.01
C LYS A 78 -6.50 9.06 0.28
N ASP A 79 -6.91 8.34 -0.76
CA ASP A 79 -7.46 6.99 -0.62
C ASP A 79 -6.45 6.02 0.00
N GLN A 80 -5.20 6.03 -0.47
CA GLN A 80 -4.13 5.20 0.08
C GLN A 80 -3.78 5.58 1.53
N LEU A 81 -3.67 6.88 1.81
CA LEU A 81 -3.39 7.40 3.15
C LEU A 81 -4.50 7.02 4.12
N SER A 82 -5.77 7.03 3.71
CA SER A 82 -6.91 6.72 4.58
C SER A 82 -6.84 5.34 5.22
N CYS A 83 -6.10 4.41 4.61
CA CYS A 83 -5.92 3.06 5.11
C CYS A 83 -4.70 2.88 6.02
N LEU A 84 -3.84 3.90 6.17
CA LEU A 84 -2.65 3.79 7.03
C LEU A 84 -2.98 4.04 8.50
N LYS A 85 -2.24 3.39 9.40
CA LYS A 85 -2.48 3.41 10.85
C LYS A 85 -2.71 4.80 11.45
N ARG A 86 -1.93 5.81 11.05
CA ARG A 86 -2.07 7.18 11.56
C ARG A 86 -3.47 7.75 11.31
N TRP A 87 -4.06 7.43 10.18
CA TRP A 87 -5.32 8.02 9.71
C TRP A 87 -6.51 7.12 9.98
N ALA A 88 -6.35 5.81 9.83
CA ALA A 88 -7.38 4.81 10.12
C ALA A 88 -7.58 4.56 11.63
N GLY A 89 -6.58 4.91 12.46
CA GLY A 89 -6.57 4.61 13.89
C GLY A 89 -6.29 3.14 14.23
N ARG A 90 -6.08 2.29 13.22
CA ARG A 90 -5.72 0.87 13.35
C ARG A 90 -4.92 0.41 12.15
N GLU A 91 -4.24 -0.72 12.30
CA GLU A 91 -3.59 -1.38 11.16
C GLU A 91 -4.65 -2.03 10.25
N ILE A 92 -4.53 -1.81 8.95
CA ILE A 92 -5.38 -2.42 7.93
C ILE A 92 -4.52 -3.36 7.10
N PRO A 93 -4.79 -4.68 7.11
CA PRO A 93 -4.04 -5.62 6.30
C PRO A 93 -4.31 -5.38 4.81
N LEU A 94 -3.31 -5.64 3.99
CA LEU A 94 -3.42 -5.58 2.53
C LEU A 94 -3.52 -6.99 1.99
N CYS A 95 -4.38 -7.20 1.00
CA CYS A 95 -4.50 -8.47 0.30
C CYS A 95 -3.13 -8.90 -0.25
N GLU A 96 -2.62 -10.05 0.16
CA GLU A 96 -1.29 -10.53 -0.24
C GLU A 96 -1.20 -10.97 -1.72
N SER A 97 -2.31 -10.87 -2.47
CA SER A 97 -2.38 -11.13 -3.91
C SER A 97 -2.46 -9.87 -4.77
N CYS A 98 -3.17 -8.82 -4.34
CA CYS A 98 -3.40 -7.64 -5.17
C CYS A 98 -3.13 -6.32 -4.45
N GLY A 99 -2.85 -6.37 -3.14
CA GLY A 99 -2.58 -5.21 -2.31
C GLY A 99 -3.80 -4.39 -1.91
N MET A 100 -5.01 -4.84 -2.27
CA MET A 100 -6.24 -4.15 -1.88
C MET A 100 -6.40 -4.15 -0.35
N PRO A 101 -6.70 -3.00 0.28
CA PRO A 101 -6.92 -2.93 1.72
C PRO A 101 -8.11 -3.78 2.16
N LEU A 102 -7.97 -4.54 3.24
CA LEU A 102 -9.04 -5.29 3.88
C LEU A 102 -9.63 -4.42 4.99
N ALA A 103 -10.21 -3.29 4.60
CA ALA A 103 -10.71 -2.29 5.53
C ALA A 103 -12.03 -2.71 6.18
N ARG A 104 -12.86 -3.49 5.49
CA ARG A 104 -14.15 -3.98 5.98
C ARG A 104 -14.26 -5.47 5.74
N ASP A 105 -15.18 -6.10 6.46
CA ASP A 105 -15.47 -7.54 6.31
C ASP A 105 -15.89 -7.89 4.87
N GLU A 106 -16.58 -6.99 4.16
CA GLU A 106 -16.97 -7.22 2.76
C GLU A 106 -15.78 -7.24 1.78
N ASP A 107 -14.65 -6.66 2.18
CA ASP A 107 -13.44 -6.63 1.36
C ASP A 107 -12.70 -7.98 1.45
N ALA A 108 -12.92 -8.76 2.52
CA ALA A 108 -12.26 -10.03 2.79
C ALA A 108 -12.78 -11.18 1.90
N GLY A 109 -11.86 -12.08 1.54
CA GLY A 109 -12.18 -13.37 0.92
C GLY A 109 -12.80 -14.34 1.91
N THR A 110 -13.02 -15.58 1.48
CA THR A 110 -13.55 -16.64 2.34
C THR A 110 -12.65 -17.87 2.37
N GLU A 111 -12.47 -18.42 3.57
CA GLU A 111 -11.80 -19.70 3.82
C GLU A 111 -12.72 -20.87 3.43
N ALA A 112 -12.19 -22.10 3.39
CA ALA A 112 -12.94 -23.29 2.98
C ALA A 112 -14.12 -23.61 3.91
N ASP A 113 -14.04 -23.19 5.17
CA ASP A 113 -15.11 -23.34 6.17
C ASP A 113 -16.14 -22.19 6.15
N GLY A 114 -15.96 -21.22 5.25
CA GLY A 114 -16.82 -20.05 5.10
C GLY A 114 -16.48 -18.88 6.03
N SER A 115 -15.45 -18.99 6.88
CA SER A 115 -14.94 -17.85 7.65
C SER A 115 -14.26 -16.81 6.75
N LEU A 116 -14.11 -15.57 7.23
CA LEU A 116 -13.47 -14.49 6.46
C LEU A 116 -11.95 -14.68 6.43
N SER A 117 -11.36 -14.44 5.28
CA SER A 117 -9.91 -14.43 5.12
C SER A 117 -9.31 -13.15 5.66
N HIS A 118 -8.32 -13.26 6.54
CA HIS A 118 -7.55 -12.11 7.05
C HIS A 118 -6.38 -11.71 6.14
N VAL A 119 -6.15 -12.47 5.05
CA VAL A 119 -4.96 -12.37 4.20
C VAL A 119 -5.31 -11.96 2.77
N TYR A 120 -6.47 -12.38 2.27
CA TYR A 120 -6.86 -12.17 0.88
C TYR A 120 -8.22 -11.49 0.76
N CYS A 121 -8.41 -10.73 -0.32
CA CYS A 121 -9.66 -10.07 -0.60
C CYS A 121 -10.65 -10.95 -1.37
N THR A 122 -11.93 -10.54 -1.36
CA THR A 122 -13.05 -11.21 -2.03
C THR A 122 -12.86 -11.40 -3.54
N TYR A 123 -12.04 -10.58 -4.20
CA TYR A 123 -11.77 -10.70 -5.63
C TYR A 123 -10.71 -11.77 -5.93
N CYS A 124 -9.75 -11.96 -5.02
CA CYS A 124 -8.64 -12.87 -5.23
C CYS A 124 -8.88 -14.27 -4.65
N TYR A 125 -9.63 -14.40 -3.56
CA TYR A 125 -9.75 -15.65 -2.83
C TYR A 125 -11.18 -15.90 -2.32
N ARG A 126 -11.73 -17.07 -2.63
CA ARG A 126 -13.08 -17.50 -2.19
C ARG A 126 -13.11 -18.99 -1.96
N ASP A 127 -13.86 -19.41 -0.95
CA ASP A 127 -14.10 -20.80 -0.58
C ASP A 127 -12.80 -21.61 -0.45
N GLY A 128 -11.79 -21.01 0.19
CA GLY A 128 -10.50 -21.65 0.43
C GLY A 128 -9.57 -21.76 -0.79
N ARG A 129 -9.85 -21.04 -1.89
CA ARG A 129 -9.05 -21.11 -3.13
C ARG A 129 -8.94 -19.76 -3.85
N PHE A 130 -7.85 -19.57 -4.59
CA PHE A 130 -7.73 -18.44 -5.49
C PHE A 130 -8.78 -18.53 -6.60
N THR A 131 -9.35 -17.38 -6.97
CA THR A 131 -10.33 -17.27 -8.07
C THR A 131 -9.70 -17.53 -9.43
N GLU A 132 -8.39 -17.23 -9.57
CA GLU A 132 -7.58 -17.49 -10.75
C GLU A 132 -6.26 -18.17 -10.30
N PRO A 133 -6.24 -19.49 -10.04
CA PRO A 133 -5.09 -20.17 -9.45
C PRO A 133 -3.86 -20.23 -10.38
N ASP A 134 -4.08 -20.32 -11.69
CA ASP A 134 -3.01 -20.41 -12.69
C ASP A 134 -2.52 -19.05 -13.20
N LEU A 135 -3.06 -17.95 -12.65
CA LEU A 135 -2.65 -16.60 -13.03
C LEU A 135 -1.19 -16.39 -12.64
N THR A 136 -0.34 -16.06 -13.61
CA THR A 136 1.07 -15.69 -13.37
C THR A 136 1.20 -14.21 -13.02
N ARG A 137 2.35 -13.82 -12.44
CA ARG A 137 2.62 -12.40 -12.13
C ARG A 137 2.57 -11.54 -13.39
N GLU A 138 3.15 -12.03 -14.49
CA GLU A 138 3.18 -11.32 -15.77
C GLU A 138 1.76 -11.14 -16.33
N GLN A 139 0.91 -12.16 -16.26
CA GLN A 139 -0.50 -12.04 -16.64
C GLN A 139 -1.28 -11.08 -15.73
N ALA A 140 -0.97 -11.06 -14.43
CA ALA A 140 -1.56 -10.10 -13.49
C ALA A 140 -1.15 -8.66 -13.83
N VAL A 141 0.11 -8.41 -14.24
CA VAL A 141 0.57 -7.10 -14.73
C VAL A 141 -0.23 -6.68 -15.98
N GLU A 142 -0.37 -7.58 -16.96
CA GLU A 142 -1.12 -7.31 -18.19
C GLU A 142 -2.60 -7.00 -17.91
N LYS A 143 -3.18 -7.62 -16.88
CA LYS A 143 -4.56 -7.37 -16.45
C LYS A 143 -4.72 -6.06 -15.69
N TYR A 144 -3.84 -5.77 -14.73
CA TYR A 144 -4.01 -4.66 -13.78
C TYR A 144 -3.48 -3.33 -14.29
N ALA A 145 -2.39 -3.31 -15.07
CA ALA A 145 -1.78 -2.08 -15.54
C ALA A 145 -2.73 -1.22 -16.41
N PRO A 146 -3.53 -1.77 -17.35
CA PRO A 146 -4.48 -0.98 -18.12
C PRO A 146 -5.59 -0.37 -17.27
N MET A 147 -6.09 -1.11 -16.26
CA MET A 147 -7.12 -0.61 -15.34
C MET A 147 -6.59 0.58 -14.54
N MET A 148 -5.36 0.47 -14.02
CA MET A 148 -4.71 1.52 -13.27
C MET A 148 -4.37 2.74 -14.14
N ALA A 149 -3.86 2.51 -15.37
CA ALA A 149 -3.59 3.56 -16.34
C ALA A 149 -4.86 4.38 -16.64
N SER A 150 -5.97 3.69 -16.90
CA SER A 150 -7.27 4.32 -17.17
C SER A 150 -7.79 5.09 -15.96
N HIS A 151 -7.79 4.46 -14.78
CA HIS A 151 -8.31 5.06 -13.54
C HIS A 151 -7.52 6.32 -13.15
N LEU A 152 -6.19 6.23 -13.15
CA LEU A 152 -5.32 7.34 -12.75
C LEU A 152 -5.04 8.32 -13.89
N GLY A 153 -5.32 7.97 -15.15
CA GLY A 153 -4.99 8.81 -16.31
C GLY A 153 -3.48 8.93 -16.54
N MET A 154 -2.73 7.89 -16.23
CA MET A 154 -1.27 7.84 -16.38
C MET A 154 -0.86 7.05 -17.64
N PRO A 155 0.36 7.25 -18.17
CA PRO A 155 0.86 6.48 -19.30
C PRO A 155 0.88 4.97 -19.01
N ALA A 156 0.54 4.16 -20.01
CA ALA A 156 0.45 2.70 -19.86
C ALA A 156 1.78 2.06 -19.45
N GLU A 157 2.90 2.60 -19.95
CA GLU A 157 4.25 2.13 -19.62
C GLU A 157 4.56 2.37 -18.14
N ARG A 158 4.18 3.55 -17.61
CA ARG A 158 4.34 3.89 -16.19
C ARG A 158 3.45 3.03 -15.31
N ALA A 159 2.23 2.73 -15.76
CA ALA A 159 1.35 1.85 -15.02
C ALA A 159 1.90 0.42 -14.98
N THR A 160 2.42 -0.06 -16.10
CA THR A 160 3.06 -1.38 -16.21
C THR A 160 4.25 -1.50 -15.27
N GLU A 161 5.12 -0.50 -15.22
CA GLU A 161 6.25 -0.45 -14.30
C GLU A 161 5.77 -0.46 -12.84
N MET A 162 4.82 0.40 -12.49
CA MET A 162 4.30 0.54 -11.14
C MET A 162 3.62 -0.75 -10.65
N VAL A 163 2.74 -1.37 -11.45
CA VAL A 163 2.11 -2.65 -11.09
C VAL A 163 3.17 -3.74 -10.95
N ARG A 164 4.10 -3.85 -11.90
CA ARG A 164 5.14 -4.91 -11.87
C ARG A 164 5.99 -4.82 -10.61
N GLN A 165 6.44 -3.62 -10.26
CA GLN A 165 7.21 -3.39 -9.04
C GLN A 165 6.38 -3.74 -7.81
N TYR A 166 5.14 -3.27 -7.74
CA TYR A 166 4.27 -3.51 -6.59
C TYR A 166 3.95 -4.99 -6.39
N LEU A 167 3.54 -5.71 -7.45
CA LEU A 167 3.24 -7.14 -7.37
C LEU A 167 4.46 -7.95 -6.93
N SER A 168 5.68 -7.57 -7.33
CA SER A 168 6.91 -8.24 -6.88
C SER A 168 7.15 -8.15 -5.37
N THR A 169 6.47 -7.22 -4.67
CA THR A 169 6.54 -7.12 -3.20
C THR A 169 5.51 -8.00 -2.48
N LEU A 170 4.45 -8.45 -3.16
CA LEU A 170 3.33 -9.15 -2.53
C LEU A 170 3.61 -10.67 -2.43
N PRO A 171 3.29 -11.32 -1.29
CA PRO A 171 3.63 -12.72 -1.04
C PRO A 171 3.21 -13.72 -2.11
N ARG A 172 2.04 -13.54 -2.76
CA ARG A 172 1.59 -14.44 -3.84
C ARG A 172 2.58 -14.53 -5.01
N TRP A 173 3.35 -13.48 -5.25
CA TRP A 173 4.19 -13.34 -6.45
C TRP A 173 5.68 -13.31 -6.15
N ARG A 174 6.08 -13.52 -4.88
CA ARG A 174 7.48 -13.71 -4.52
C ARG A 174 7.88 -15.12 -4.94
N GLU A 175 8.95 -15.21 -5.72
CA GLU A 175 9.66 -16.46 -6.01
C GLU A 175 10.51 -16.88 -4.81
#